data_AF-A0A2V8S100-F1
#
_entry.id   AF-A0A2V8S100-F1
#
_cell.length_a   1.000
_cell.length_b   1.000
_cell.length_c   1.000
_cell.angle_alpha   90.00
_cell.angle_beta   90.00
_cell.angle_gamma   90.00
#
_symmetry.space_group_name_H-M   'P 1'
#
loop_
_entity.id
_entity.type
_entity.pdbx_description
1 polymer ?
#
loop_
_entity_poly.entity_id
_entity_poly.type
_entity_poly.pdbx_seq_one_letter_code
_entity_poly.pdbx_strand_id
1 'polypeptide(L)'
;MKSRSFRITLVLLCFCSVPLFAQTPPPTARTEKVVQANTDAPPCPKIDIQSSSGKVLKDGQPAVFGASIAGGEAHITPTIVWSVSAGSILNGQGTRTINVDTTGAGQNREIVADLWVGGYAPECASQASTILKVIGPATKLDEFNDLTVEKENEKLAGAVNALSNTNDSVYLVAYAGRTNARGYAVTALRRMKTQLTTAGITADRIGTIDGGFREDPAYEIWIVPAGADAPKPSPTVDRREIIYPKTTPIKTVPPKKP
;
A
#
# COMPACT_ATOMS: atom_id res chain seq x y z
N MET A 1 -46.35 43.43 20.15
CA MET A 1 -47.42 43.85 21.08
C MET A 1 -48.68 43.05 20.76
N LYS A 2 -49.19 42.30 21.77
CA LYS A 2 -50.57 41.80 21.95
C LYS A 2 -51.43 41.59 20.71
N SER A 3 -51.75 40.33 20.39
CA SER A 3 -53.02 40.02 19.73
C SER A 3 -53.98 39.41 20.75
N ARG A 4 -55.08 40.13 20.99
CA ARG A 4 -56.13 39.82 21.96
C ARG A 4 -57.24 39.02 21.28
N SER A 5 -57.73 38.06 22.05
CA SER A 5 -59.01 37.35 21.99
C SER A 5 -60.19 38.11 21.35
N PHE A 6 -60.98 37.40 20.56
CA PHE A 6 -62.42 37.69 20.39
C PHE A 6 -63.21 36.38 20.30
N ARG A 7 -64.14 36.21 21.25
CA ARG A 7 -65.15 35.15 21.28
C ARG A 7 -66.38 35.65 20.52
N ILE A 8 -67.02 34.81 19.71
CA ILE A 8 -68.43 34.97 19.32
C ILE A 8 -69.13 33.62 19.40
N THR A 9 -70.16 33.61 20.25
CA THR A 9 -71.14 32.56 20.49
C THR A 9 -72.14 32.50 19.33
N LEU A 10 -72.50 31.29 18.87
CA LEU A 10 -73.69 31.09 18.05
C LEU A 10 -74.49 29.90 18.60
N VAL A 11 -75.73 30.18 18.99
CA VAL A 11 -76.79 29.25 19.37
C VAL A 11 -77.58 28.89 18.12
N LEU A 12 -77.94 27.63 17.88
CA LEU A 12 -79.23 27.33 17.25
C LEU A 12 -79.68 25.86 17.44
N LEU A 13 -81.00 25.74 17.59
CA LEU A 13 -81.83 24.56 17.90
C LEU A 13 -81.92 23.54 16.74
N CYS A 14 -82.22 22.26 17.04
CA CYS A 14 -83.36 21.53 16.43
C CYS A 14 -83.56 20.08 16.94
N PHE A 15 -84.76 19.83 17.46
CA PHE A 15 -85.69 18.70 17.26
C PHE A 15 -85.28 17.19 17.35
N CYS A 16 -85.95 16.53 18.31
CA CYS A 16 -86.73 15.28 18.23
C CYS A 16 -86.16 14.03 17.52
N SER A 17 -86.04 12.92 18.26
CA SER A 17 -87.01 11.79 18.26
C SER A 17 -86.43 10.57 19.00
N VAL A 18 -87.26 9.91 19.80
CA VAL A 18 -86.99 8.61 20.47
C VAL A 18 -87.28 7.49 19.45
N PRO A 19 -86.53 6.37 19.40
CA PRO A 19 -86.99 5.19 20.13
C PRO A 19 -85.88 4.35 20.79
N LEU A 20 -86.32 3.73 21.87
CA LEU A 20 -85.78 2.60 22.62
C LEU A 20 -85.52 1.40 21.68
N PHE A 21 -84.33 0.77 21.69
CA PHE A 21 -84.19 -0.68 21.46
C PHE A 21 -82.82 -1.22 21.89
N ALA A 22 -82.89 -2.29 22.68
CA ALA A 22 -81.93 -3.38 22.89
C ALA A 22 -80.50 -3.06 23.38
N GLN A 23 -80.27 -3.28 24.68
CA GLN A 23 -78.93 -3.58 25.21
C GLN A 23 -78.48 -4.95 24.70
N THR A 24 -77.64 -4.97 23.65
CA THR A 24 -76.81 -6.14 23.35
C THR A 24 -75.61 -6.18 24.31
N PRO A 25 -75.28 -7.34 24.91
CA PRO A 25 -74.07 -7.47 25.72
C PRO A 25 -72.82 -7.17 24.88
N PRO A 26 -71.74 -6.65 25.50
CA PRO A 26 -70.53 -6.28 24.79
C PRO A 26 -69.94 -7.49 24.06
N PRO A 27 -69.46 -7.33 22.81
CA PRO A 27 -68.70 -8.38 22.15
C PRO A 27 -67.45 -8.66 22.98
N THR A 28 -67.34 -9.90 23.44
CA THR A 28 -66.13 -10.47 24.04
C THR A 28 -64.95 -10.11 23.13
N ALA A 29 -64.07 -9.24 23.64
CA ALA A 29 -62.84 -8.87 22.98
C ALA A 29 -62.04 -10.15 22.72
N ARG A 30 -62.10 -10.64 21.47
CA ARG A 30 -61.22 -11.68 20.98
C ARG A 30 -59.82 -11.07 21.03
N THR A 31 -59.02 -11.52 21.98
CA THR A 31 -57.60 -11.19 22.07
C THR A 31 -56.94 -11.77 20.83
N GLU A 32 -56.85 -10.96 19.78
CA GLU A 32 -56.03 -11.25 18.63
C GLU A 32 -54.60 -11.22 19.14
N LYS A 33 -54.00 -12.41 19.29
CA LYS A 33 -52.58 -12.58 19.52
C LYS A 33 -51.88 -11.92 18.34
N VAL A 34 -51.45 -10.68 18.52
CA VAL A 34 -50.40 -10.08 17.70
C VAL A 34 -49.18 -10.94 17.92
N VAL A 35 -48.91 -11.82 16.95
CA VAL A 35 -47.63 -12.51 16.84
C VAL A 35 -46.60 -11.41 16.64
N GLN A 36 -45.91 -11.05 17.71
CA GLN A 36 -44.76 -10.17 17.66
C GLN A 36 -43.75 -10.82 16.71
N ALA A 37 -43.62 -10.23 15.52
CA ALA A 37 -42.47 -10.45 14.67
C ALA A 37 -41.23 -10.08 15.49
N ASN A 38 -40.44 -11.10 15.82
CA ASN A 38 -39.15 -10.91 16.48
C ASN A 38 -38.32 -9.96 15.62
N THR A 39 -37.85 -8.88 16.23
CA THR A 39 -37.01 -7.86 15.61
C THR A 39 -35.75 -8.47 15.02
N ASP A 40 -35.62 -8.23 13.71
CA ASP A 40 -34.70 -8.79 12.74
C ASP A 40 -33.21 -8.73 13.14
N ALA A 41 -32.52 -9.84 12.85
CA ALA A 41 -31.07 -9.83 12.64
C ALA A 41 -30.73 -8.81 11.53
N PRO A 42 -29.54 -8.16 11.57
CA PRO A 42 -29.23 -7.09 10.63
C PRO A 42 -29.43 -7.54 9.17
N PRO A 43 -30.14 -6.73 8.35
CA PRO A 43 -30.73 -7.17 7.09
C PRO A 43 -29.71 -7.53 6.01
N CYS A 44 -28.44 -7.13 6.17
CA CYS A 44 -27.37 -7.44 5.22
C CYS A 44 -26.08 -7.85 5.91
N PRO A 45 -25.27 -8.72 5.28
CA PRO A 45 -23.97 -9.09 5.82
C PRO A 45 -22.99 -7.91 5.77
N LYS A 46 -22.15 -7.79 6.80
CA LYS A 46 -20.96 -6.95 6.80
C LYS A 46 -19.76 -7.79 6.36
N ILE A 47 -19.06 -7.31 5.34
CA ILE A 47 -17.90 -8.00 4.74
C ILE A 47 -16.65 -7.15 4.99
N ASP A 48 -15.60 -7.80 5.47
CA ASP A 48 -14.25 -7.21 5.56
C ASP A 48 -13.24 -8.18 4.94
N ILE A 49 -12.29 -7.65 4.18
CA ILE A 49 -11.22 -8.43 3.56
C ILE A 49 -9.90 -8.02 4.17
N GLN A 50 -9.15 -8.99 4.68
CA GLN A 50 -7.84 -8.79 5.27
C GLN A 50 -6.80 -9.65 4.55
N SER A 51 -5.63 -9.07 4.33
CA SER A 51 -4.44 -9.83 3.95
C SER A 51 -3.73 -10.30 5.22
N SER A 52 -3.66 -11.61 5.44
CA SER A 52 -2.92 -12.17 6.58
C SER A 52 -1.40 -11.98 6.43
N SER A 53 -0.95 -11.74 5.20
CA SER A 53 0.44 -11.43 4.85
C SER A 53 0.84 -9.98 5.15
N GLY A 54 -0.05 -9.17 5.73
CA GLY A 54 0.13 -7.75 5.98
C GLY A 54 -0.28 -6.87 4.79
N LYS A 55 -0.05 -5.56 4.90
CA LYS A 55 -0.41 -4.57 3.85
C LYS A 55 0.58 -4.54 2.68
N VAL A 56 1.76 -5.11 2.86
CA VAL A 56 2.87 -5.02 1.91
C VAL A 56 3.59 -6.36 1.84
N LEU A 57 3.83 -6.86 0.63
CA LEU A 57 4.54 -8.12 0.37
C LEU A 57 5.68 -7.93 -0.62
N LYS A 58 6.71 -8.78 -0.60
CA LYS A 58 7.73 -8.80 -1.64
C LYS A 58 7.24 -9.58 -2.86
N ASP A 59 7.73 -9.23 -4.04
CA ASP A 59 7.43 -9.92 -5.29
C ASP A 59 7.65 -11.44 -5.17
N GLY A 60 6.68 -12.22 -5.65
CA GLY A 60 6.73 -13.69 -5.63
C GLY A 60 6.46 -14.34 -4.26
N GLN A 61 6.23 -13.56 -3.19
CA GLN A 61 5.69 -14.11 -1.95
C GLN A 61 4.18 -14.37 -2.10
N PRO A 62 3.67 -15.55 -1.68
CA PRO A 62 2.25 -15.84 -1.77
C PRO A 62 1.45 -14.92 -0.84
N ALA A 63 0.43 -14.28 -1.39
CA ALA A 63 -0.53 -13.49 -0.65
C ALA A 63 -1.71 -14.35 -0.21
N VAL A 64 -2.21 -14.10 0.99
CA VAL A 64 -3.37 -14.81 1.52
C VAL A 64 -4.42 -13.80 1.96
N PHE A 65 -5.52 -13.76 1.22
CA PHE A 65 -6.68 -12.93 1.55
C PHE A 65 -7.72 -13.76 2.28
N GLY A 66 -8.23 -13.22 3.39
CA GLY A 66 -9.30 -13.79 4.19
C GLY A 66 -10.48 -12.84 4.28
N ALA A 67 -11.68 -13.38 4.12
CA ALA A 67 -12.94 -12.66 4.25
C ALA A 67 -13.60 -12.94 5.60
N SER A 68 -13.92 -11.88 6.33
CA SER A 68 -14.79 -11.93 7.50
C SER A 68 -16.19 -11.49 7.10
N ILE A 69 -17.14 -12.43 7.14
CA ILE A 69 -18.55 -12.19 6.83
C ILE A 69 -19.33 -12.34 8.14
N ALA A 70 -19.94 -11.25 8.61
CA ALA A 70 -20.69 -11.20 9.85
C ALA A 70 -22.11 -10.63 9.62
N GLY A 71 -23.09 -11.07 10.40
CA GLY A 71 -24.50 -10.71 10.20
C GLY A 71 -25.15 -11.48 9.05
N GLY A 72 -26.29 -10.97 8.57
CA GLY A 72 -27.14 -11.66 7.61
C GLY A 72 -27.92 -12.84 8.22
N GLU A 73 -28.75 -13.47 7.40
CA GLU A 73 -29.58 -14.59 7.82
C GLU A 73 -28.75 -15.84 8.14
N ALA A 74 -28.93 -16.39 9.34
CA ALA A 74 -28.11 -17.50 9.86
C ALA A 74 -28.24 -18.82 9.08
N HIS A 75 -29.32 -19.00 8.31
CA HIS A 75 -29.59 -20.22 7.55
C HIS A 75 -29.04 -20.17 6.12
N ILE A 76 -28.54 -19.02 5.68
CA ILE A 76 -28.01 -18.83 4.34
C ILE A 76 -26.55 -19.29 4.29
N THR A 77 -26.26 -20.17 3.33
CA THR A 77 -24.87 -20.48 2.97
C THR A 77 -24.43 -19.51 1.86
N PRO A 78 -23.47 -18.60 2.12
CA PRO A 78 -23.08 -17.60 1.13
C PRO A 78 -22.39 -18.25 -0.07
N THR A 79 -22.71 -17.75 -1.26
CA THR A 79 -21.94 -18.05 -2.48
C THR A 79 -20.81 -17.04 -2.60
N ILE A 80 -19.56 -17.49 -2.74
CA ILE A 80 -18.39 -16.61 -2.72
C ILE A 80 -17.70 -16.62 -4.08
N VAL A 81 -17.38 -15.44 -4.61
CA VAL A 81 -16.59 -15.29 -5.84
C VAL A 81 -15.50 -14.25 -5.62
N TRP A 82 -14.25 -14.66 -5.82
CA TRP A 82 -13.09 -13.80 -5.79
C TRP A 82 -12.66 -13.36 -7.18
N SER A 83 -12.17 -12.13 -7.28
CA SER A 83 -11.44 -11.60 -8.43
C SER A 83 -10.20 -10.86 -7.95
N VAL A 84 -9.14 -10.87 -8.75
CA VAL A 84 -7.90 -10.12 -8.48
C VAL A 84 -7.51 -9.30 -9.71
N SER A 85 -7.04 -8.07 -9.50
CA SER A 85 -6.67 -7.16 -10.59
C SER A 85 -5.35 -7.53 -11.29
N ALA A 86 -4.47 -8.25 -10.59
CA ALA A 86 -3.17 -8.70 -11.07
C ALA A 86 -2.73 -9.96 -10.31
N GLY A 87 -1.72 -10.66 -10.83
CA GLY A 87 -1.31 -11.97 -10.31
C GLY A 87 -2.30 -13.07 -10.68
N SER A 88 -2.30 -14.17 -9.92
CA SER A 88 -3.23 -15.28 -10.15
C SER A 88 -3.69 -15.94 -8.87
N ILE A 89 -4.97 -16.34 -8.81
CA ILE A 89 -5.50 -17.12 -7.68
C ILE A 89 -5.00 -18.55 -7.83
N LEU A 90 -4.17 -19.00 -6.89
CA LEU A 90 -3.63 -20.36 -6.88
C LEU A 90 -4.67 -21.38 -6.41
N ASN A 91 -5.41 -21.06 -5.35
CA ASN A 91 -6.49 -21.90 -4.80
C ASN A 91 -7.41 -21.09 -3.86
N GLY A 92 -8.48 -21.73 -3.40
CA GLY A 92 -9.42 -21.17 -2.42
C GLY A 92 -10.63 -20.45 -3.01
N GLN A 93 -10.81 -20.49 -4.34
CA GLN A 93 -12.00 -19.94 -4.99
C GLN A 93 -13.28 -20.60 -4.45
N GLY A 94 -14.34 -19.80 -4.26
CA GLY A 94 -15.56 -20.28 -3.61
C GLY A 94 -15.50 -20.39 -2.09
N THR A 95 -14.36 -20.08 -1.47
CA THR A 95 -14.18 -20.14 -0.01
C THR A 95 -13.92 -18.76 0.59
N ARG A 96 -13.89 -18.66 1.92
CA ARG A 96 -13.57 -17.40 2.63
C ARG A 96 -12.10 -17.01 2.55
N THR A 97 -11.22 -17.84 1.99
CA THR A 97 -9.79 -17.56 1.93
C THR A 97 -9.22 -17.97 0.57
N ILE A 98 -8.44 -17.08 -0.05
CA ILE A 98 -7.71 -17.40 -1.28
C ILE A 98 -6.21 -17.25 -1.07
N ASN A 99 -5.45 -18.10 -1.76
CA ASN A 99 -4.02 -17.93 -1.94
C ASN A 99 -3.77 -17.36 -3.34
N VAL A 100 -3.00 -16.29 -3.42
CA VAL A 100 -2.73 -15.53 -4.64
C VAL A 100 -1.23 -15.48 -4.87
N ASP A 101 -0.81 -15.83 -6.08
CA ASP A 101 0.53 -15.54 -6.55
C ASP A 101 0.63 -14.05 -6.89
N THR A 102 1.61 -13.38 -6.29
CA THR A 102 1.85 -11.95 -6.44
C THR A 102 2.82 -11.62 -7.57
N THR A 103 3.37 -12.64 -8.25
CA THR A 103 4.22 -12.39 -9.44
C THR A 103 3.46 -11.57 -10.47
N GLY A 104 4.12 -10.54 -11.01
CA GLY A 104 3.52 -9.70 -12.04
C GLY A 104 2.37 -8.81 -11.53
N ALA A 105 2.50 -8.24 -10.33
CA ALA A 105 1.56 -7.29 -9.68
C ALA A 105 1.24 -5.98 -10.47
N GLY A 106 1.37 -5.97 -11.80
CA GLY A 106 1.15 -4.83 -12.66
C GLY A 106 2.21 -3.73 -12.51
N GLN A 107 2.11 -2.69 -13.35
CA GLN A 107 3.03 -1.55 -13.33
C GLN A 107 2.93 -0.74 -12.03
N ASN A 108 1.72 -0.67 -11.45
CA ASN A 108 1.47 0.07 -10.21
C ASN A 108 1.84 -0.72 -8.96
N ARG A 109 2.25 -2.00 -9.11
CA ARG A 109 2.69 -2.86 -8.00
C ARG A 109 1.64 -2.99 -6.88
N GLU A 110 0.39 -3.02 -7.28
CA GLU A 110 -0.78 -3.10 -6.40
C GLU A 110 -1.72 -4.19 -6.92
N ILE A 111 -2.11 -5.10 -6.03
CA ILE A 111 -3.11 -6.14 -6.28
C ILE A 111 -4.38 -5.76 -5.54
N VAL A 112 -5.45 -5.51 -6.29
CA VAL A 112 -6.79 -5.32 -5.74
C VAL A 112 -7.48 -6.68 -5.71
N ALA A 113 -7.93 -7.08 -4.53
CA ALA A 113 -8.73 -8.29 -4.36
C ALA A 113 -10.18 -7.89 -4.12
N ASP A 114 -11.06 -8.28 -5.03
CA ASP A 114 -12.49 -8.04 -4.98
C ASP A 114 -13.20 -9.32 -4.55
N LEU A 115 -14.15 -9.17 -3.63
CA LEU A 115 -14.98 -10.24 -3.13
C LEU A 115 -16.44 -9.93 -3.40
N TRP A 116 -17.12 -10.87 -4.05
CA TRP A 116 -18.56 -10.87 -4.25
C TRP A 116 -19.18 -11.98 -3.43
N VAL A 117 -20.19 -11.63 -2.64
CA VAL A 117 -20.93 -12.58 -1.80
C VAL A 117 -22.39 -12.58 -2.24
N GLY A 118 -22.87 -13.73 -2.69
CA GLY A 118 -24.26 -13.97 -3.05
C GLY A 118 -24.98 -14.85 -2.03
N GLY A 119 -26.29 -15.02 -2.23
CA GLY A 119 -27.16 -15.85 -1.40
C GLY A 119 -28.03 -15.07 -0.40
N TYR A 120 -27.76 -13.78 -0.22
CA TYR A 120 -28.58 -12.88 0.57
C TYR A 120 -29.66 -12.19 -0.28
N ALA A 121 -30.60 -11.53 0.39
CA ALA A 121 -31.69 -10.80 -0.25
C ALA A 121 -31.15 -9.72 -1.23
N PRO A 122 -31.83 -9.47 -2.35
CA PRO A 122 -31.33 -8.62 -3.45
C PRO A 122 -31.09 -7.16 -3.06
N GLU A 123 -31.71 -6.68 -1.98
CA GLU A 123 -31.45 -5.39 -1.37
C GLU A 123 -30.05 -5.28 -0.75
N CYS A 124 -29.33 -6.39 -0.57
CA CYS A 124 -28.01 -6.44 0.03
C CYS A 124 -26.90 -6.49 -1.02
N ALA A 125 -26.36 -5.32 -1.37
CA ALA A 125 -25.09 -5.23 -2.08
C ALA A 125 -23.95 -5.77 -1.17
N SER A 126 -23.49 -6.98 -1.47
CA SER A 126 -22.58 -7.73 -0.63
C SER A 126 -21.23 -7.91 -1.33
N GLN A 127 -20.51 -6.79 -1.47
CA GLN A 127 -19.17 -6.75 -2.06
C GLN A 127 -18.18 -6.04 -1.13
N ALA A 128 -16.91 -6.41 -1.22
CA ALA A 128 -15.82 -5.70 -0.57
C ALA A 128 -14.56 -5.75 -1.45
N SER A 129 -13.64 -4.81 -1.23
CA SER A 129 -12.36 -4.79 -1.90
C SER A 129 -11.24 -4.40 -0.94
N THR A 130 -10.02 -4.87 -1.22
CA THR A 130 -8.82 -4.49 -0.49
C THR A 130 -7.63 -4.38 -1.42
N ILE A 131 -6.62 -3.62 -1.02
CA ILE A 131 -5.40 -3.37 -1.80
C ILE A 131 -4.20 -3.95 -1.06
N LEU A 132 -3.43 -4.77 -1.76
CA LEU A 132 -2.14 -5.29 -1.33
C LEU A 132 -1.03 -4.64 -2.17
N LYS A 133 -0.05 -4.02 -1.52
CA LYS A 133 1.13 -3.49 -2.20
C LYS A 133 2.20 -4.56 -2.34
N VAL A 134 2.82 -4.64 -3.52
CA VAL A 134 3.87 -5.64 -3.81
C VAL A 134 5.20 -4.93 -4.10
N ILE A 135 6.14 -4.99 -3.17
CA ILE A 135 7.49 -4.45 -3.31
C ILE A 135 8.21 -5.20 -4.43
N GLY A 136 8.62 -4.47 -5.47
CA GLY A 136 9.44 -5.01 -6.57
C GLY A 136 10.91 -5.16 -6.18
N PRO A 137 11.70 -5.91 -6.98
CA PRO A 137 13.13 -6.01 -6.77
C PRO A 137 13.83 -4.68 -7.09
N ALA A 138 15.05 -4.50 -6.55
CA ALA A 138 15.93 -3.43 -6.98
C ALA A 138 16.29 -3.59 -8.47
N THR A 139 16.29 -2.48 -9.21
CA THR A 139 16.59 -2.46 -10.65
C THR A 139 17.85 -1.65 -10.90
N LYS A 140 18.75 -2.19 -11.72
CA LYS A 140 19.97 -1.47 -12.13
C LYS A 140 19.58 -0.47 -13.21
N LEU A 141 19.78 0.81 -12.93
CA LEU A 141 19.51 1.89 -13.86
C LEU A 141 20.67 2.09 -14.84
N ASP A 142 21.91 2.08 -14.33
CA ASP A 142 23.09 2.34 -15.13
C ASP A 142 24.34 1.68 -14.52
N GLU A 143 25.34 1.48 -15.36
CA GLU A 143 26.67 0.97 -14.99
C GLU A 143 27.72 1.64 -15.86
N PHE A 144 28.78 2.18 -15.24
CA PHE A 144 29.85 2.88 -15.94
C PHE A 144 31.18 2.75 -15.21
N ASN A 145 32.28 2.89 -15.95
CA ASN A 145 33.63 2.93 -15.40
C ASN A 145 34.03 4.36 -15.00
N ASP A 146 35.31 4.65 -14.79
CA ASP A 146 35.74 6.01 -14.51
C ASP A 146 35.42 6.96 -15.68
N LEU A 147 34.63 8.00 -15.40
CA LEU A 147 34.16 9.00 -16.35
C LEU A 147 34.65 10.40 -15.95
N THR A 148 34.59 11.35 -16.88
CA THR A 148 34.75 12.76 -16.52
C THR A 148 33.57 13.21 -15.65
N VAL A 149 33.78 14.25 -14.85
CA VAL A 149 32.77 14.76 -13.92
C VAL A 149 31.48 15.16 -14.65
N GLU A 150 31.60 15.70 -15.86
CA GLU A 150 30.46 16.10 -16.69
C GLU A 150 29.62 14.89 -17.10
N LYS A 151 30.25 13.83 -17.62
CA LYS A 151 29.56 12.60 -18.01
C LYS A 151 28.98 11.87 -16.81
N GLU A 152 29.67 11.89 -15.68
CA GLU A 152 29.12 11.32 -14.45
C GLU A 152 27.87 12.09 -13.98
N ASN A 153 27.89 13.42 -14.06
CA ASN A 153 26.71 14.23 -13.73
C ASN A 153 25.53 13.91 -14.64
N GLU A 154 25.77 13.63 -15.93
CA GLU A 154 24.72 13.18 -16.86
C GLU A 154 24.12 11.84 -16.41
N LYS A 155 24.95 10.91 -15.95
CA LYS A 155 24.49 9.62 -15.39
C LYS A 155 23.65 9.82 -14.12
N LEU A 156 24.10 10.67 -13.21
CA LEU A 156 23.35 11.01 -11.99
C LEU A 156 22.05 11.76 -12.29
N ALA A 157 22.00 12.60 -13.32
CA ALA A 157 20.77 13.26 -13.77
C ALA A 157 19.73 12.23 -14.26
N GLY A 158 20.16 11.15 -14.90
CA GLY A 158 19.30 10.01 -15.22
C GLY A 158 18.62 9.41 -13.97
N ALA A 159 19.35 9.30 -12.86
CA ALA A 159 18.79 8.83 -11.59
C ALA A 159 17.76 9.81 -11.01
N VAL A 160 18.06 11.12 -11.03
CA VAL A 160 17.13 12.17 -10.57
C VAL A 160 15.81 12.12 -11.37
N ASN A 161 15.89 11.96 -12.69
CA ASN A 161 14.71 11.84 -13.55
C ASN A 161 13.88 10.60 -13.20
N ALA A 162 14.53 9.45 -12.97
CA ALA A 162 13.86 8.20 -12.58
C ALA A 162 13.09 8.32 -11.25
N LEU A 163 13.56 9.18 -10.34
CA LEU A 163 13.00 9.36 -8.99
C LEU A 163 11.96 10.48 -8.91
N SER A 164 11.76 11.26 -9.97
CA SER A 164 10.99 12.52 -9.93
C SER A 164 9.52 12.34 -9.54
N ASN A 165 8.92 11.19 -9.87
CA ASN A 165 7.51 10.89 -9.58
C ASN A 165 7.34 9.63 -8.71
N THR A 166 8.41 9.15 -8.07
CA THR A 166 8.37 7.95 -7.23
C THR A 166 8.90 8.24 -5.85
N ASN A 167 8.55 7.38 -4.88
CA ASN A 167 9.12 7.42 -3.53
C ASN A 167 10.25 6.39 -3.36
N ASP A 168 10.88 5.98 -4.47
CA ASP A 168 11.95 4.98 -4.44
C ASP A 168 13.25 5.58 -3.92
N SER A 169 14.20 4.74 -3.53
CA SER A 169 15.54 5.16 -3.15
C SER A 169 16.53 4.90 -4.27
N VAL A 170 17.60 5.69 -4.34
CA VAL A 170 18.75 5.42 -5.20
C VAL A 170 19.87 4.80 -4.38
N TYR A 171 20.46 3.74 -4.91
CA TYR A 171 21.65 3.11 -4.35
C TYR A 171 22.81 3.26 -5.32
N LEU A 172 23.91 3.79 -4.79
CA LEU A 172 25.18 3.89 -5.50
C LEU A 172 26.09 2.77 -5.01
N VAL A 173 26.58 1.94 -5.93
CA VAL A 173 27.62 0.96 -5.64
C VAL A 173 28.87 1.38 -6.36
N ALA A 174 29.99 1.50 -5.64
CA ALA A 174 31.28 1.83 -6.23
C ALA A 174 32.28 0.71 -5.99
N TYR A 175 33.00 0.34 -7.03
CA TYR A 175 34.08 -0.64 -7.02
C TYR A 175 35.39 0.07 -7.33
N ALA A 176 36.42 -0.20 -6.54
CA ALA A 176 37.78 0.24 -6.84
C ALA A 176 38.44 -0.73 -7.83
N GLY A 177 39.26 -0.23 -8.74
CA GLY A 177 40.14 -1.06 -9.56
C GLY A 177 41.37 -1.55 -8.78
N ARG A 178 42.14 -2.46 -9.38
CA ARG A 178 43.32 -3.08 -8.76
C ARG A 178 44.38 -2.10 -8.26
N THR A 179 44.58 -1.00 -9.00
CA THR A 179 45.66 -0.03 -8.79
C THR A 179 45.22 1.23 -8.06
N ASN A 180 43.92 1.34 -7.75
CA ASN A 180 43.39 2.54 -7.10
C ASN A 180 43.89 2.68 -5.66
N ALA A 181 44.01 3.92 -5.22
CA ALA A 181 44.35 4.23 -3.85
C ALA A 181 43.29 3.71 -2.87
N ARG A 182 43.71 3.46 -1.64
CA ARG A 182 42.81 3.12 -0.54
C ARG A 182 41.75 4.21 -0.37
N GLY A 183 40.48 3.81 -0.25
CA GLY A 183 39.36 4.74 -0.06
C GLY A 183 38.84 5.38 -1.34
N TYR A 184 39.29 4.93 -2.52
CA TYR A 184 38.80 5.41 -3.81
C TYR A 184 37.27 5.30 -3.94
N ALA A 185 36.71 4.10 -3.73
CA ALA A 185 35.26 3.87 -3.81
C ALA A 185 34.46 4.76 -2.85
N VAL A 186 34.88 4.85 -1.58
CA VAL A 186 34.23 5.70 -0.57
C VAL A 186 34.27 7.19 -0.96
N THR A 187 35.40 7.64 -1.52
CA THR A 187 35.55 9.04 -1.95
C THR A 187 34.62 9.36 -3.12
N ALA A 188 34.53 8.46 -4.10
CA ALA A 188 33.62 8.59 -5.23
C ALA A 188 32.14 8.57 -4.78
N LEU A 189 31.76 7.63 -3.91
CA LEU A 189 30.41 7.56 -3.33
C LEU A 189 30.03 8.83 -2.60
N ARG A 190 30.94 9.40 -1.80
CA ARG A 190 30.69 10.66 -1.11
C ARG A 190 30.44 11.80 -2.10
N ARG A 191 31.24 11.88 -3.16
CA ARG A 191 31.10 12.90 -4.21
C ARG A 191 29.77 12.78 -4.95
N MET A 192 29.43 11.57 -5.43
CA MET A 192 28.15 11.30 -6.10
C MET A 192 26.96 11.56 -5.18
N LYS A 193 27.04 11.16 -3.91
CA LYS A 193 25.99 11.46 -2.91
C LYS A 193 25.79 12.96 -2.75
N THR A 194 26.86 13.74 -2.63
CA THR A 194 26.77 15.20 -2.57
C THR A 194 26.09 15.77 -3.82
N GLN A 195 26.44 15.30 -5.01
CA GLN A 195 25.82 15.76 -6.26
C GLN A 195 24.32 15.46 -6.33
N LEU A 196 23.89 14.25 -5.95
CA LEU A 196 22.46 13.89 -5.88
C LEU A 196 21.70 14.72 -4.85
N THR A 197 22.32 14.99 -3.69
CA THR A 197 21.72 15.86 -2.67
C THR A 197 21.59 17.30 -3.16
N THR A 198 22.59 17.83 -3.87
CA THR A 198 22.52 19.15 -4.51
C THR A 198 21.44 19.20 -5.60
N ALA A 199 21.18 18.09 -6.28
CA ALA A 199 20.10 17.95 -7.26
C ALA A 199 18.69 17.80 -6.64
N GLY A 200 18.58 17.79 -5.31
CA GLY A 200 17.31 17.81 -4.58
C GLY A 200 16.84 16.46 -4.04
N ILE A 201 17.61 15.38 -4.19
CA ILE A 201 17.27 14.09 -3.57
C ILE A 201 17.65 14.12 -2.09
N THR A 202 16.70 13.81 -1.22
CA THR A 202 16.92 13.78 0.22
C THR A 202 17.88 12.66 0.62
N ALA A 203 18.73 12.91 1.62
CA ALA A 203 19.85 12.01 1.96
C ALA A 203 19.42 10.63 2.48
N ASP A 204 18.19 10.51 2.99
CA ASP A 204 17.54 9.26 3.41
C ASP A 204 17.15 8.36 2.24
N ARG A 205 16.94 8.95 1.05
CA ARG A 205 16.69 8.23 -0.20
C ARG A 205 17.96 7.85 -0.96
N ILE A 206 19.14 8.11 -0.40
CA ILE A 206 20.45 7.83 -1.03
C ILE A 206 21.25 6.82 -0.20
N GLY A 207 21.26 5.57 -0.65
CA GLY A 207 22.14 4.51 -0.18
C GLY A 207 23.49 4.52 -0.89
N THR A 208 24.57 4.21 -0.16
CA THR A 208 25.92 4.07 -0.73
C THR A 208 26.54 2.77 -0.25
N ILE A 209 27.09 1.98 -1.17
CA ILE A 209 27.71 0.68 -0.87
C ILE A 209 29.12 0.65 -1.47
N ASP A 210 30.12 0.37 -0.63
CA ASP A 210 31.45 -0.01 -1.11
C ASP A 210 31.37 -1.45 -1.63
N GLY A 211 31.43 -1.60 -2.95
CA GLY A 211 31.28 -2.87 -3.63
C GLY A 211 32.54 -3.74 -3.62
N GLY A 212 33.65 -3.24 -3.07
CA GLY A 212 34.94 -3.93 -3.08
C GLY A 212 35.74 -3.62 -4.34
N PHE A 213 36.31 -4.66 -4.95
CA PHE A 213 37.27 -4.51 -6.04
C PHE A 213 36.82 -5.19 -7.32
N ARG A 214 37.08 -4.52 -8.44
CA ARG A 214 37.02 -5.08 -9.79
C ARG A 214 38.36 -4.87 -10.49
N GLU A 215 38.48 -5.35 -11.72
CA GLU A 215 39.69 -5.15 -12.54
C GLU A 215 39.95 -3.65 -12.73
N ASP A 216 38.94 -2.94 -13.22
CA ASP A 216 38.92 -1.49 -13.36
C ASP A 216 37.87 -0.85 -12.42
N PRO A 217 38.00 0.45 -12.08
CA PRO A 217 36.96 1.17 -11.35
C PRO A 217 35.62 1.11 -12.07
N ALA A 218 34.57 0.80 -11.32
CA ALA A 218 33.21 0.72 -11.83
C ALA A 218 32.20 1.27 -10.83
N TYR A 219 31.09 1.77 -11.35
CA TYR A 219 30.01 2.38 -10.60
C TYR A 219 28.68 1.84 -11.12
N GLU A 220 27.78 1.52 -10.21
CA GLU A 220 26.42 1.11 -10.52
C GLU A 220 25.43 2.06 -9.84
N ILE A 221 24.39 2.42 -10.59
CA ILE A 221 23.24 3.17 -10.08
C ILE A 221 22.05 2.22 -10.06
N TRP A 222 21.41 2.10 -8.91
CA TRP A 222 20.26 1.24 -8.70
C TRP A 222 19.06 2.05 -8.20
N ILE A 223 17.87 1.73 -8.70
CA ILE A 223 16.59 2.20 -8.15
C ILE A 223 16.01 1.09 -7.29
N VAL A 224 15.73 1.42 -6.03
CA VAL A 224 15.30 0.48 -5.00
C VAL A 224 13.94 0.93 -4.47
N PRO A 225 12.86 0.18 -4.78
CA PRO A 225 11.55 0.47 -4.24
C PRO A 225 11.54 0.51 -2.72
N ALA A 226 10.65 1.31 -2.12
CA ALA A 226 10.53 1.40 -0.68
C ALA A 226 10.26 0.01 -0.06
N GLY A 227 11.11 -0.43 0.88
CA GLY A 227 11.03 -1.74 1.53
C GLY A 227 11.68 -2.90 0.75
N ALA A 228 12.22 -2.66 -0.44
CA ALA A 228 13.02 -3.64 -1.17
C ALA A 228 14.40 -3.83 -0.53
N ASP A 229 15.02 -4.98 -0.78
CA ASP A 229 16.38 -5.23 -0.33
C ASP A 229 17.38 -4.42 -1.17
N ALA A 230 18.44 -3.93 -0.51
CA ALA A 230 19.53 -3.23 -1.18
C ALA A 230 20.24 -4.14 -2.20
N PRO A 231 20.80 -3.59 -3.29
CA PRO A 231 21.52 -4.37 -4.28
C PRO A 231 22.74 -5.06 -3.66
N LYS A 232 23.03 -6.28 -4.10
CA LYS A 232 24.19 -7.04 -3.67
C LYS A 232 25.39 -6.71 -4.57
N PRO A 233 26.51 -6.25 -4.01
CA PRO A 233 27.71 -6.02 -4.80
C PRO A 233 28.25 -7.29 -5.47
N SER A 234 28.91 -7.10 -6.60
CA SER A 234 29.56 -8.16 -7.38
C SER A 234 31.04 -7.80 -7.64
N PRO A 235 31.90 -7.88 -6.61
CA PRO A 235 33.34 -7.72 -6.80
C PRO A 235 33.89 -8.87 -7.65
N THR A 236 34.84 -8.58 -8.53
CA THR A 236 35.52 -9.59 -9.36
C THR A 236 36.94 -9.87 -8.91
N VAL A 237 37.48 -9.07 -7.98
CA VAL A 237 38.84 -9.19 -7.46
C VAL A 237 38.80 -9.39 -5.95
N ASP A 238 39.54 -10.37 -5.44
CA ASP A 238 39.71 -10.56 -4.00
C ASP A 238 40.52 -9.39 -3.42
N ARG A 239 40.03 -8.82 -2.32
CA ARG A 239 40.72 -7.75 -1.55
C ARG A 239 42.17 -8.12 -1.21
N ARG A 240 42.48 -9.40 -1.03
CA ARG A 240 43.84 -9.90 -0.70
C ARG A 240 44.83 -9.74 -1.84
N GLU A 241 44.37 -9.62 -3.09
CA GLU A 241 45.21 -9.42 -4.26
C GLU A 241 45.57 -7.94 -4.50
N ILE A 242 44.95 -7.03 -3.75
CA ILE A 242 45.09 -5.60 -3.99
C ILE A 242 46.38 -5.06 -3.37
N ILE A 243 47.22 -4.48 -4.23
CA ILE A 243 48.44 -3.78 -3.82
C ILE A 243 48.20 -2.29 -3.98
N TYR A 244 48.00 -1.60 -2.87
CA TYR A 244 47.81 -0.16 -2.90
C TYR A 244 49.10 0.57 -3.33
N PRO A 245 48.99 1.58 -4.20
CA PRO A 245 50.13 2.45 -4.48
C PRO A 245 50.61 3.11 -3.20
N LYS A 246 51.92 3.20 -3.02
CA LYS A 246 52.52 3.89 -1.86
C LYS A 246 52.13 5.36 -1.95
N THR A 247 51.43 5.85 -0.94
CA THR A 247 51.17 7.28 -0.78
C THR A 247 52.49 8.02 -0.58
N THR A 248 52.82 8.97 -1.46
CA THR A 248 53.97 9.85 -1.25
C THR A 248 53.74 10.65 0.03
N PRO A 249 54.70 10.67 0.98
CA PRO A 249 54.54 11.45 2.20
C PRO A 249 54.34 12.93 1.84
N ILE A 250 53.31 13.54 2.41
CA ILE A 250 53.05 14.98 2.28
C ILE A 250 54.29 15.70 2.80
N LYS A 251 55.01 16.42 1.92
CA LYS A 251 56.05 17.35 2.37
C LYS A 251 55.36 18.43 3.20
N THR A 252 55.51 18.34 4.51
CA THR A 252 55.11 19.42 5.41
C THR A 252 55.95 20.64 5.07
N VAL A 253 55.32 21.65 4.45
CA VAL A 253 55.94 22.96 4.30
C VAL A 253 56.09 23.53 5.71
N PRO A 254 57.31 23.84 6.18
CA PRO A 254 57.50 24.40 7.51
C PRO A 254 56.74 25.72 7.63
N PRO A 255 56.14 26.02 8.80
CA PRO A 255 55.38 27.25 8.99
C PRO A 255 56.29 28.46 8.73
N LYS A 256 55.79 29.40 7.90
CA LYS A 256 56.46 30.67 7.62
C LYS A 256 56.57 31.43 8.94
N LYS A 257 57.80 31.68 9.42
CA LYS A 257 58.05 32.49 10.62
C LYS A 257 57.47 33.91 10.41
N PRO A 258 56.84 34.50 11.45
CA PRO A 258 56.32 35.86 11.39
C PRO A 258 57.41 36.89 11.14
#